data_AF-A0A7K3RZC3-F1
#
_entry.id   AF-A0A7K3RZC3-F1
#
_cell.length_a   1.000
_cell.length_b   1.000
_cell.length_c   1.000
_cell.angle_alpha   90.00
_cell.angle_beta   90.00
_cell.angle_gamma   90.00
#
_symmetry.space_group_name_H-M   'P 1'
#
loop_
_entity.id
_entity.type
_entity.pdbx_description
1 polymer ?
#
loop_
_entity_poly.entity_id
_entity_poly.type
_entity_poly.pdbx_seq_one_letter_code
_entity_poly.pdbx_strand_id
1 'polypeptide(L)'
;MDIQPYTSTETLAIGRPWLMSMLGIEANQTVTLDLTAFDETLHWTEASKHQPERKLKSGIPLGKNSTTGLYEPYAAVTNEVQTLTVTGAPTGGTFTITWSGQTTAALAYNATAAQVQAALEALSNIVPGDVTVTGEAGGPWTLTWGGTQLGEDVAAPTTTESFTGGTSPDITIATTTAGGTAASATGADVFVGFLFTEVSFFPTSTKCAAPLMVHGQIDVAKLPVAFDPTDVPAGSNTQFVYKV
;
A
#
# COMPACT_ATOMS: atom_id res chain seq x y z
N MET A 1 9.34 47.19 -10.98
CA MET A 1 9.29 45.72 -10.89
C MET A 1 8.44 45.45 -9.66
N ASP A 2 7.17 45.08 -9.86
CA ASP A 2 6.24 44.90 -8.76
C ASP A 2 6.51 43.52 -8.14
N ILE A 3 7.07 43.48 -6.93
CA ILE A 3 7.35 42.24 -6.19
C ILE A 3 6.10 41.92 -5.39
N GLN A 4 5.38 40.90 -5.83
CA GLN A 4 4.25 40.36 -5.06
C GLN A 4 4.79 39.30 -4.08
N PRO A 5 4.54 39.42 -2.77
CA PRO A 5 4.86 38.37 -1.81
C PRO A 5 3.91 37.19 -1.99
N TYR A 6 4.45 36.01 -2.26
CA TYR A 6 3.70 34.75 -2.23
C TYR A 6 3.77 34.16 -0.82
N THR A 7 2.63 33.79 -0.25
CA THR A 7 2.55 33.08 1.03
C THR A 7 2.06 31.66 0.75
N SER A 8 2.84 30.66 1.15
CA SER A 8 2.42 29.26 1.16
C SER A 8 2.18 28.84 2.61
N THR A 9 1.13 28.08 2.85
CA THR A 9 0.84 27.45 4.15
C THR A 9 0.90 25.94 3.94
N GLU A 10 1.85 25.29 4.58
CA GLU A 10 1.95 23.82 4.62
C GLU A 10 1.61 23.35 6.04
N THR A 11 0.70 22.38 6.14
CA THR A 11 0.35 21.75 7.42
C THR A 11 1.13 20.44 7.52
N LEU A 12 2.18 20.40 8.35
CA LEU A 12 2.90 19.16 8.66
C LEU A 12 2.24 18.49 9.87
N ALA A 13 1.65 17.31 9.67
CA ALA A 13 1.20 16.48 10.78
C ALA A 13 2.42 15.77 11.40
N ILE A 14 2.97 16.34 12.48
CA ILE A 14 4.01 15.70 13.31
C ILE A 14 3.33 14.67 14.23
N GLY A 15 2.69 13.67 13.64
CA GLY A 15 1.99 12.62 14.37
C GLY A 15 2.79 11.34 14.37
N ARG A 16 2.82 10.62 15.50
CA ARG A 16 3.04 9.17 15.53
C ARG A 16 1.72 8.48 15.81
N PRO A 17 0.72 8.59 14.91
CA PRO A 17 -0.62 8.06 15.18
C PRO A 17 -0.62 6.54 15.33
N TRP A 18 0.39 5.87 14.76
CA TRP A 18 0.69 4.45 14.88
C TRP A 18 1.23 4.03 16.26
N LEU A 19 1.81 4.95 17.03
CA LEU A 19 2.45 4.66 18.31
C LEU A 19 1.45 4.76 19.46
N MET A 20 1.16 3.64 20.12
CA MET A 20 0.17 3.59 21.21
C MET A 20 0.76 3.70 22.63
N SER A 21 2.07 3.93 22.78
CA SER A 21 2.69 4.00 24.12
C SER A 21 2.44 5.34 24.82
N MET A 22 1.85 5.29 26.02
CA MET A 22 1.62 6.45 26.89
C MET A 22 2.73 6.63 27.96
N LEU A 23 3.63 5.65 28.13
CA LEU A 23 4.76 5.71 29.05
C LEU A 23 6.09 5.47 28.29
N GLY A 24 7.16 6.03 28.85
CA GLY A 24 8.48 6.21 28.22
C GLY A 24 8.97 5.01 27.42
N ILE A 25 9.49 5.31 26.24
CA ILE A 25 10.15 4.38 25.33
C ILE A 25 11.52 4.01 25.92
N GLU A 26 11.80 2.72 26.10
CA GLU A 26 13.17 2.26 26.30
C GLU A 26 13.96 2.38 24.98
N ALA A 27 15.28 2.48 25.09
CA ALA A 27 16.21 3.07 24.13
C ALA A 27 15.96 2.69 22.64
N ASN A 28 15.76 3.72 21.82
CA ASN A 28 15.82 3.61 20.37
C ASN A 28 17.25 3.26 19.93
N GLN A 29 17.39 2.27 19.05
CA GLN A 29 18.69 1.93 18.48
C GLN A 29 18.96 2.83 17.27
N THR A 30 20.17 3.37 17.15
CA THR A 30 20.57 4.05 15.92
C THR A 30 20.98 3.03 14.87
N VAL A 31 20.36 3.09 13.71
CA VAL A 31 20.62 2.22 12.56
C VAL A 31 21.00 3.03 11.33
N THR A 32 21.67 2.39 10.37
CA THR A 32 22.00 3.01 9.08
C THR A 32 21.05 2.50 8.02
N LEU A 33 20.22 3.39 7.48
CA LEU A 33 19.31 3.07 6.39
C LEU A 33 20.05 3.05 5.04
N ASP A 34 19.65 2.15 4.14
CA ASP A 34 19.98 2.21 2.72
C ASP A 34 18.87 2.95 1.98
N LEU A 35 19.08 4.24 1.71
CA LEU A 35 18.08 5.10 1.07
C LEU A 35 17.76 4.69 -0.37
N THR A 36 18.61 3.87 -1.00
CA THR A 36 18.38 3.41 -2.38
C THR A 36 17.25 2.38 -2.49
N ALA A 37 16.88 1.75 -1.36
CA ALA A 37 15.78 0.81 -1.27
C ALA A 37 14.42 1.48 -0.93
N PHE A 38 14.40 2.80 -0.64
CA PHE A 38 13.18 3.52 -0.26
C PHE A 38 12.51 4.18 -1.46
N ASP A 39 11.32 3.69 -1.79
CA ASP A 39 10.44 4.27 -2.81
C ASP A 39 9.92 5.69 -2.47
N GLU A 40 9.83 6.55 -3.49
CA GLU A 40 9.44 7.95 -3.39
C GLU A 40 7.96 8.21 -3.15
N THR A 41 7.09 7.32 -3.60
CA THR A 41 5.63 7.45 -3.40
C THR A 41 5.23 6.91 -2.03
N LEU A 42 5.93 5.88 -1.55
CA LEU A 42 5.54 5.15 -0.36
C LEU A 42 6.24 5.62 0.90
N HIS A 43 7.55 5.86 0.85
CA HIS A 43 8.33 5.95 2.08
C HIS A 43 8.71 7.36 2.48
N TRP A 44 8.77 8.31 1.56
CA TRP A 44 9.17 9.67 1.88
C TRP A 44 8.35 10.70 1.14
N THR A 45 8.34 11.93 1.65
CA THR A 45 7.74 13.08 0.96
C THR A 45 8.82 13.87 0.26
N GLU A 46 8.57 14.25 -0.99
CA GLU A 46 9.54 14.97 -1.83
C GLU A 46 9.89 16.34 -1.26
N ALA A 47 11.12 16.77 -1.52
CA ALA A 47 11.61 18.07 -1.15
C ALA A 47 10.80 19.16 -1.85
N SER A 48 10.47 20.22 -1.11
CA SER A 48 9.84 21.41 -1.67
C SER A 48 10.87 22.50 -1.92
N LYS A 49 10.50 23.54 -2.68
CA LYS A 49 11.34 24.74 -2.87
C LYS A 49 11.76 25.39 -1.54
N HIS A 50 11.01 25.14 -0.47
CA HIS A 50 11.22 25.72 0.86
C HIS A 50 11.78 24.71 1.89
N GLN A 51 11.76 23.41 1.57
CA GLN A 51 12.38 22.34 2.35
C GLN A 51 13.17 21.44 1.40
N PRO A 52 14.48 21.70 1.20
CA PRO A 52 15.30 20.96 0.23
C PRO A 52 15.61 19.52 0.67
N GLU A 53 15.23 19.15 1.89
CA GLU A 53 15.39 17.82 2.44
C GLU A 53 14.14 16.98 2.17
N ARG A 54 14.35 15.72 1.80
CA ARG A 54 13.31 14.69 1.75
C ARG A 54 13.08 14.15 3.15
N LYS A 55 11.86 13.69 3.43
CA LYS A 55 11.46 13.25 4.78
C LYS A 55 10.90 11.84 4.74
N LEU A 56 11.60 10.90 5.37
CA LEU A 56 11.11 9.55 5.57
C LEU A 56 9.93 9.55 6.55
N LYS A 57 8.82 8.91 6.19
CA LYS A 57 7.63 8.82 7.04
C LYS A 57 7.94 8.03 8.32
N SER A 58 7.44 8.49 9.46
CA SER A 58 7.57 7.73 10.72
C SER A 58 6.66 6.50 10.71
N GLY A 59 7.15 5.36 11.21
CA GLY A 59 6.41 4.11 11.30
C GLY A 59 6.68 3.15 10.14
N ILE A 60 7.64 3.43 9.25
CA ILE A 60 8.00 2.48 8.19
C ILE A 60 8.54 1.19 8.82
N PRO A 61 8.01 0.00 8.47
CA PRO A 61 8.58 -1.26 8.89
C PRO A 61 9.96 -1.45 8.24
N LEU A 62 10.96 -1.82 9.02
CA LEU A 62 12.34 -1.98 8.58
C LEU A 62 12.80 -3.43 8.73
N GLY A 63 13.50 -3.91 7.71
CA GLY A 63 14.21 -5.17 7.71
C GLY A 63 15.71 -4.95 7.66
N LYS A 64 16.47 -5.92 8.18
CA LYS A 64 17.93 -5.87 8.08
C LYS A 64 18.40 -6.72 6.91
N ASN A 65 19.08 -6.10 5.97
CA ASN A 65 19.71 -6.81 4.87
C ASN A 65 20.85 -7.68 5.41
N SER A 66 20.72 -9.00 5.29
CA SER A 66 21.70 -9.96 5.81
C SER A 66 23.06 -9.85 5.10
N THR A 67 23.07 -9.38 3.85
CA THR A 67 24.25 -9.25 3.00
C THR A 67 24.99 -7.93 3.21
N THR A 68 24.27 -6.81 3.23
CA THR A 68 24.88 -5.47 3.35
C THR A 68 25.00 -5.00 4.80
N GLY A 69 24.22 -5.60 5.72
CA GLY A 69 24.10 -5.17 7.12
C GLY A 69 23.36 -3.85 7.31
N LEU A 70 22.85 -3.25 6.23
CA LEU A 70 22.06 -2.02 6.23
C LEU A 70 20.58 -2.33 6.47
N TYR A 71 19.84 -1.30 6.82
CA TYR A 71 18.42 -1.37 7.10
C TYR A 71 17.65 -0.77 5.93
N GLU A 72 16.65 -1.49 5.46
CA GLU A 72 15.83 -1.12 4.30
C GLU A 72 14.34 -1.34 4.64
N PRO A 73 13.39 -0.83 3.85
CA PRO A 73 11.99 -1.15 4.06
C PRO A 73 11.81 -2.67 4.12
N TYR A 74 11.10 -3.13 5.15
CA TYR A 74 10.84 -4.55 5.32
C TYR A 74 9.93 -5.02 4.19
N ALA A 75 10.54 -5.78 3.27
CA ALA A 75 9.97 -6.26 2.01
C ALA A 75 9.49 -5.17 1.04
N ALA A 76 9.54 -5.47 -0.26
CA ALA A 76 8.88 -4.66 -1.26
C ALA A 76 7.37 -4.92 -1.14
N VAL A 77 6.60 -3.87 -0.91
CA VAL A 77 5.13 -3.91 -0.99
C VAL A 77 4.68 -4.69 -2.23
N THR A 78 3.90 -5.74 -2.02
CA THR A 78 3.14 -6.36 -3.10
C THR A 78 1.89 -5.53 -3.34
N ASN A 79 1.56 -5.31 -4.60
CA ASN A 79 0.29 -4.73 -4.98
C ASN A 79 -0.82 -5.73 -4.67
N GLU A 80 -1.95 -5.25 -4.15
CA GLU A 80 -3.16 -6.07 -4.06
C GLU A 80 -3.54 -6.53 -5.47
N VAL A 81 -3.73 -7.84 -5.63
CA VAL A 81 -4.25 -8.48 -6.82
C VAL A 81 -5.54 -9.20 -6.47
N GLN A 82 -6.62 -8.82 -7.14
CA GLN A 82 -7.94 -9.42 -6.98
C GLN A 82 -8.41 -9.97 -8.31
N THR A 83 -9.07 -11.13 -8.28
CA THR A 83 -9.58 -11.78 -9.47
C THR A 83 -11.10 -11.83 -9.42
N LEU A 84 -11.75 -11.18 -10.39
CA LEU A 84 -13.17 -11.33 -10.67
C LEU A 84 -13.36 -12.53 -11.59
N THR A 85 -14.15 -13.51 -11.16
CA THR A 85 -14.46 -14.71 -11.96
C THR A 85 -15.95 -14.82 -12.18
N VAL A 86 -16.36 -14.94 -13.44
CA VAL A 86 -17.73 -15.27 -13.82
C VAL A 86 -17.88 -16.78 -13.89
N THR A 87 -18.92 -17.32 -13.26
CA THR A 87 -19.23 -18.76 -13.22
C THR A 87 -20.59 -19.04 -13.87
N GLY A 88 -20.91 -20.31 -14.11
CA GLY A 88 -22.20 -20.74 -14.65
C GLY A 88 -22.47 -20.38 -16.12
N ALA A 89 -21.50 -19.79 -16.83
CA ALA A 89 -21.54 -19.50 -18.27
C ALA A 89 -22.80 -18.73 -18.72
N PRO A 90 -23.04 -17.50 -18.20
CA PRO A 90 -24.15 -16.68 -18.66
C PRO A 90 -24.04 -16.38 -20.16
N THR A 91 -25.19 -16.28 -20.83
CA THR A 91 -25.27 -15.91 -22.26
C THR A 91 -25.75 -14.48 -22.45
N GLY A 92 -26.02 -13.76 -21.36
CA GLY A 92 -26.52 -12.40 -21.37
C GLY A 92 -26.62 -11.81 -19.97
N GLY A 93 -27.01 -10.53 -19.90
CA GLY A 93 -27.17 -9.78 -18.66
C GLY A 93 -25.99 -8.85 -18.38
N THR A 94 -26.03 -8.23 -17.21
CA THR A 94 -25.08 -7.22 -16.78
C THR A 94 -24.66 -7.42 -15.34
N PHE A 95 -23.53 -6.81 -14.97
CA PHE A 95 -23.07 -6.70 -13.59
C PHE A 95 -22.56 -5.30 -13.29
N THR A 96 -22.49 -4.94 -12.02
CA THR A 96 -21.84 -3.73 -11.54
C THR A 96 -20.79 -4.09 -10.51
N ILE A 97 -19.77 -3.25 -10.38
CA ILE A 97 -18.74 -3.36 -9.34
C ILE A 97 -18.92 -2.18 -8.39
N THR A 98 -18.93 -2.44 -7.09
CA THR A 98 -19.00 -1.42 -6.05
C THR A 98 -17.71 -1.42 -5.25
N TRP A 99 -17.02 -0.27 -5.24
CA TRP A 99 -15.79 -0.06 -4.50
C TRP A 99 -15.88 1.19 -3.62
N SER A 100 -15.57 1.03 -2.33
CA SER A 100 -15.64 2.09 -1.31
C SER A 100 -16.93 2.94 -1.37
N GLY A 101 -18.07 2.29 -1.59
CA GLY A 101 -19.39 2.93 -1.64
C GLY A 101 -19.79 3.57 -2.96
N GLN A 102 -18.97 3.48 -4.02
CA GLN A 102 -19.33 3.90 -5.37
C GLN A 102 -19.50 2.70 -6.29
N THR A 103 -20.53 2.76 -7.13
CA THR A 103 -20.89 1.68 -8.06
C THR A 103 -20.64 2.11 -9.49
N THR A 104 -19.98 1.25 -10.27
CA THR A 104 -19.73 1.48 -11.69
C THR A 104 -21.03 1.54 -12.49
N ALA A 105 -20.96 2.04 -13.73
CA ALA A 105 -22.01 1.77 -14.70
C ALA A 105 -22.18 0.25 -14.93
N ALA A 106 -23.34 -0.15 -15.43
CA ALA A 106 -23.62 -1.54 -15.76
C ALA A 106 -22.69 -2.04 -16.89
N LEU A 107 -21.93 -3.09 -16.60
CA LEU A 107 -21.05 -3.79 -17.52
C LEU A 107 -21.76 -5.02 -18.07
N ALA A 108 -21.59 -5.31 -19.36
CA ALA A 108 -22.13 -6.53 -19.96
C ALA A 108 -21.43 -7.77 -19.40
N TYR A 109 -22.12 -8.92 -19.35
CA TYR A 109 -21.56 -10.20 -18.86
C TYR A 109 -20.22 -10.60 -19.51
N ASN A 110 -20.00 -10.18 -20.77
CA ASN A 110 -18.80 -10.44 -21.56
C ASN A 110 -17.89 -9.21 -21.73
N ALA A 111 -17.93 -8.25 -20.80
CA ALA A 111 -17.09 -7.05 -20.85
C ALA A 111 -15.61 -7.39 -21.04
N THR A 112 -14.88 -6.56 -21.80
CA THR A 112 -13.43 -6.70 -21.94
C THR A 112 -12.73 -6.13 -20.70
N ALA A 113 -11.49 -6.56 -20.44
CA ALA A 113 -10.69 -6.00 -19.34
C ALA A 113 -10.58 -4.47 -19.42
N ALA A 114 -10.43 -3.91 -20.63
CA ALA A 114 -10.40 -2.46 -20.83
C ALA A 114 -11.72 -1.76 -20.47
N GLN A 115 -12.87 -2.39 -20.72
CA GLN A 115 -14.17 -1.85 -20.31
C GLN A 115 -14.33 -1.90 -18.79
N VAL A 116 -13.88 -2.97 -18.13
CA VAL A 116 -13.87 -3.10 -16.67
C VAL A 116 -12.94 -2.05 -16.04
N GLN A 117 -11.73 -1.88 -16.57
CA GLN A 117 -10.80 -0.86 -16.09
C GLN A 117 -11.38 0.54 -16.22
N ALA A 118 -11.87 0.91 -17.41
CA ALA A 118 -12.45 2.23 -17.63
C ALA A 118 -13.66 2.51 -16.73
N ALA A 119 -14.44 1.49 -16.40
CA ALA A 119 -15.58 1.63 -15.49
C ALA A 119 -15.13 1.85 -14.03
N LEU A 120 -14.05 1.20 -13.58
CA LEU A 120 -13.45 1.43 -12.26
C LEU A 120 -12.78 2.81 -12.16
N GLU A 121 -11.98 3.20 -13.16
CA GLU A 121 -11.33 4.52 -13.23
C GLU A 121 -12.34 5.67 -13.38
N ALA A 122 -13.60 5.39 -13.73
CA ALA A 122 -14.67 6.39 -13.78
C ALA A 122 -15.30 6.67 -12.40
N LEU A 123 -15.01 5.89 -11.37
CA LEU A 123 -15.46 6.15 -10.00
C LEU A 123 -14.73 7.38 -9.45
N SER A 124 -15.42 8.25 -8.70
CA SER A 124 -14.79 9.52 -8.26
C SER A 124 -13.75 9.35 -7.16
N ASN A 125 -13.59 8.13 -6.63
CA ASN A 125 -12.66 7.75 -5.58
C ASN A 125 -11.46 6.93 -6.11
N ILE A 126 -11.42 6.62 -7.41
CA ILE A 126 -10.29 5.93 -8.06
C ILE A 126 -9.64 6.92 -9.02
N VAL A 127 -8.33 7.14 -8.89
CA VAL A 127 -7.57 7.96 -9.85
C VAL A 127 -7.16 7.07 -11.03
N PRO A 128 -7.22 7.57 -12.29
CA PRO A 128 -6.70 6.82 -13.42
C PRO A 128 -5.26 6.34 -13.18
N GLY A 129 -5.01 5.04 -13.33
CA GLY A 129 -3.74 4.38 -12.99
C GLY A 129 -3.69 3.72 -11.60
N ASP A 130 -4.69 3.92 -10.73
CA ASP A 130 -4.78 3.24 -9.43
C ASP A 130 -5.20 1.76 -9.56
N VAL A 131 -5.76 1.37 -10.70
CA VAL A 131 -6.13 -0.03 -10.98
C VAL A 131 -5.81 -0.38 -12.42
N THR A 132 -5.10 -1.48 -12.60
CA THR A 132 -4.86 -2.09 -13.92
C THR A 132 -5.68 -3.37 -14.02
N VAL A 133 -6.49 -3.52 -15.06
CA VAL A 133 -7.29 -4.74 -15.27
C VAL A 133 -6.78 -5.50 -16.48
N THR A 134 -6.51 -6.79 -16.30
CA THR A 134 -6.10 -7.72 -17.36
C THR A 134 -7.05 -8.92 -17.38
N GLY A 135 -7.06 -9.67 -18.48
CA GLY A 135 -7.92 -10.85 -18.64
C GLY A 135 -8.71 -10.86 -19.94
N GLU A 136 -9.42 -11.97 -20.17
CA GLU A 136 -10.22 -12.18 -21.37
C GLU A 136 -11.60 -11.52 -21.26
N ALA A 137 -12.27 -11.33 -22.40
CA ALA A 137 -13.66 -10.86 -22.42
C ALA A 137 -14.58 -11.89 -21.76
N GLY A 138 -15.35 -11.47 -20.76
CA GLY A 138 -16.16 -12.37 -19.92
C GLY A 138 -15.43 -13.03 -18.76
N GLY A 139 -14.16 -12.67 -18.55
CA GLY A 139 -13.38 -13.06 -17.38
C GLY A 139 -12.66 -14.41 -17.52
N PRO A 140 -11.84 -14.78 -16.52
CA PRO A 140 -11.58 -14.02 -15.30
C PRO A 140 -10.81 -12.72 -15.57
N TRP A 141 -11.11 -11.68 -14.79
CA TRP A 141 -10.40 -10.39 -14.82
C TRP A 141 -9.52 -10.26 -13.59
N THR A 142 -8.26 -9.93 -13.80
CA THR A 142 -7.27 -9.68 -12.74
C THR A 142 -7.11 -8.18 -12.57
N LEU A 143 -7.48 -7.66 -11.40
CA LEU A 143 -7.34 -6.28 -10.96
C LEU A 143 -6.06 -6.19 -10.14
N THR A 144 -5.09 -5.42 -10.62
CA THR A 144 -3.88 -5.06 -9.88
C THR A 144 -4.01 -3.62 -9.40
N TRP A 145 -4.07 -3.44 -8.09
CA TRP A 145 -4.15 -2.11 -7.47
C TRP A 145 -2.78 -1.47 -7.36
N GLY A 146 -2.68 -0.19 -7.68
CA GLY A 146 -1.44 0.58 -7.70
C GLY A 146 -1.73 2.05 -7.43
N GLY A 147 -0.84 2.94 -7.87
CA GLY A 147 -1.02 4.39 -7.71
C GLY A 147 -1.22 4.77 -6.24
N THR A 148 -2.36 5.37 -5.91
CA THR A 148 -2.70 5.74 -4.52
C THR A 148 -2.95 4.55 -3.59
N GLN A 149 -3.19 3.37 -4.16
CA GLN A 149 -3.41 2.10 -3.45
C GLN A 149 -2.20 1.17 -3.52
N LEU A 150 -1.05 1.70 -3.93
CA LEU A 150 0.18 0.93 -4.09
C LEU A 150 0.59 0.33 -2.74
N GLY A 151 0.65 -1.01 -2.68
CA GLY A 151 1.05 -1.71 -1.46
C GLY A 151 0.03 -1.74 -0.34
N GLU A 152 -1.17 -1.16 -0.53
CA GLU A 152 -2.24 -1.19 0.47
C GLU A 152 -3.01 -2.51 0.41
N ASP A 153 -3.46 -3.00 1.57
CA ASP A 153 -4.50 -4.05 1.63
C ASP A 153 -5.84 -3.42 1.21
N VAL A 154 -6.20 -3.60 -0.06
CA VAL A 154 -7.40 -2.97 -0.63
C VAL A 154 -8.58 -3.88 -0.38
N ALA A 155 -9.55 -3.39 0.40
CA ALA A 155 -10.81 -4.10 0.62
C ALA A 155 -11.43 -4.57 -0.70
N ALA A 156 -11.78 -5.86 -0.77
CA ALA A 156 -12.34 -6.46 -1.97
C ALA A 156 -13.59 -5.71 -2.44
N PRO A 157 -13.67 -5.32 -3.73
CA PRO A 157 -14.88 -4.76 -4.29
C PRO A 157 -16.01 -5.77 -4.18
N THR A 158 -17.23 -5.26 -4.14
CA THR A 158 -18.45 -6.10 -4.18
C THR A 158 -19.05 -6.04 -5.58
N THR A 159 -19.76 -7.08 -5.97
CA THR A 159 -20.43 -7.15 -7.28
C THR A 159 -21.93 -7.32 -7.10
N THR A 160 -22.69 -6.88 -8.09
CA THR A 160 -24.11 -7.17 -8.19
C THR A 160 -24.44 -7.48 -9.63
N GLU A 161 -25.04 -8.63 -9.86
CA GLU A 161 -25.28 -9.20 -11.18
C GLU A 161 -26.77 -9.39 -11.46
N SER A 162 -27.10 -9.36 -12.74
CA SER A 162 -28.41 -9.74 -13.27
C SER A 162 -28.18 -10.58 -14.52
N PHE A 163 -27.47 -11.69 -14.34
CA PHE A 163 -27.11 -12.60 -15.42
C PHE A 163 -28.29 -13.45 -15.90
N THR A 164 -28.21 -13.86 -17.17
CA THR A 164 -29.23 -14.70 -17.82
C THR A 164 -28.56 -15.81 -18.64
N GLY A 165 -29.26 -16.93 -18.79
CA GLY A 165 -28.73 -18.13 -19.44
C GLY A 165 -27.75 -18.90 -18.56
N GLY A 166 -27.18 -19.99 -19.09
CA GLY A 166 -26.22 -20.82 -18.37
C GLY A 166 -26.81 -21.67 -17.25
N THR A 167 -25.95 -22.17 -16.37
CA THR A 167 -26.29 -22.98 -15.19
C THR A 167 -25.93 -22.22 -13.92
N SER A 168 -26.90 -21.56 -13.31
CA SER A 168 -26.74 -20.72 -12.10
C SER A 168 -25.55 -19.75 -12.22
N PRO A 169 -25.61 -18.78 -13.15
CA PRO A 169 -24.51 -17.84 -13.34
C PRO A 169 -24.34 -16.94 -12.13
N ASP A 170 -23.07 -16.69 -11.78
CA ASP A 170 -22.67 -15.87 -10.64
C ASP A 170 -21.34 -15.17 -10.94
N ILE A 171 -21.01 -14.14 -10.18
CA ILE A 171 -19.70 -13.46 -10.23
C ILE A 171 -19.11 -13.38 -8.83
N THR A 172 -17.88 -13.88 -8.70
CA THR A 172 -17.19 -13.92 -7.41
C THR A 172 -15.88 -13.16 -7.49
N ILE A 173 -15.48 -12.56 -6.37
CA ILE A 173 -14.20 -11.86 -6.22
C ILE A 173 -13.37 -12.59 -5.19
N ALA A 174 -12.10 -12.83 -5.52
CA ALA A 174 -11.12 -13.36 -4.59
C ALA A 174 -9.84 -12.53 -4.65
N THR A 175 -9.30 -12.16 -3.48
CA THR A 175 -7.93 -11.67 -3.36
C THR A 175 -6.97 -12.82 -3.62
N THR A 176 -6.17 -12.71 -4.69
CA THR A 176 -5.19 -13.73 -5.10
C THR A 176 -3.78 -13.38 -4.66
N THR A 177 -3.48 -12.10 -4.48
CA THR A 177 -2.31 -11.58 -3.77
C THR A 177 -2.80 -10.46 -2.89
N ALA A 178 -2.62 -10.57 -1.58
CA ALA A 178 -2.93 -9.44 -0.71
C ALA A 178 -1.91 -8.32 -0.94
N GLY A 179 -2.38 -7.09 -0.94
CA GLY A 179 -1.53 -5.93 -0.81
C GLY A 179 -0.98 -5.90 0.61
N GLY A 180 0.22 -5.33 0.77
CA GLY A 180 0.86 -5.30 2.08
C GLY A 180 1.44 -6.63 2.57
N THR A 181 1.32 -7.73 1.82
CA THR A 181 2.05 -8.97 2.14
C THR A 181 3.52 -8.86 1.75
N ALA A 182 4.38 -9.00 2.74
CA ALA A 182 5.83 -8.92 2.62
C ALA A 182 6.41 -10.19 1.99
N ALA A 183 6.37 -10.33 0.66
CA ALA A 183 7.23 -11.33 0.00
C ALA A 183 8.67 -10.79 -0.05
N SER A 184 9.62 -11.48 0.60
CA SER A 184 11.02 -11.07 0.65
C SER A 184 11.62 -10.99 -0.77
N ALA A 185 11.66 -9.77 -1.32
CA ALA A 185 12.20 -9.54 -2.66
C ALA A 185 13.67 -9.16 -2.66
N THR A 186 14.26 -8.77 -1.52
CA THR A 186 15.66 -8.32 -1.48
C THR A 186 16.20 -8.35 -0.05
N GLY A 187 16.89 -9.42 0.37
CA GLY A 187 17.88 -9.45 1.48
C GLY A 187 17.47 -9.04 2.91
N ALA A 188 16.42 -8.24 3.11
CA ALA A 188 15.75 -7.86 4.35
C ALA A 188 14.82 -8.97 4.84
N ASP A 189 15.35 -10.19 4.91
CA ASP A 189 14.62 -11.40 5.29
C ASP A 189 14.19 -11.40 6.77
N VAL A 190 14.63 -10.41 7.55
CA VAL A 190 14.43 -10.34 9.00
C VAL A 190 13.84 -8.98 9.35
N PHE A 191 12.57 -8.97 9.75
CA PHE A 191 11.94 -7.80 10.32
C PHE A 191 12.61 -7.45 11.65
N VAL A 192 12.96 -6.18 11.83
CA VAL A 192 13.70 -5.71 13.02
C VAL A 192 12.95 -4.66 13.83
N GLY A 193 11.98 -3.96 13.24
CA GLY A 193 11.22 -2.94 13.93
C GLY A 193 10.71 -1.83 13.02
N PHE A 194 10.36 -0.70 13.62
CA PHE A 194 9.75 0.44 12.91
C PHE A 194 10.62 1.69 13.00
N LEU A 195 10.61 2.50 11.95
CA LEU A 195 11.24 3.81 11.95
C LEU A 195 10.55 4.71 13.00
N PHE A 196 11.25 4.99 14.09
CA PHE A 196 10.65 5.60 15.28
C PHE A 196 10.15 7.04 15.04
N THR A 197 10.82 7.78 14.16
CA THR A 197 10.49 9.18 13.89
C THR A 197 10.82 9.52 12.44
N GLU A 198 10.24 10.61 11.94
CA GLU A 198 10.62 11.16 10.64
C GLU A 198 12.12 11.45 10.59
N VAL A 199 12.75 11.11 9.48
CA VAL A 199 14.18 11.36 9.24
C VAL A 199 14.32 12.17 7.96
N SER A 200 14.90 13.36 8.09
CA SER A 200 15.33 14.17 6.95
C SER A 200 16.57 13.58 6.30
N PHE A 201 16.63 13.60 4.97
CA PHE A 201 17.83 13.30 4.20
C PHE A 201 17.92 14.17 2.95
N PHE A 202 19.14 14.44 2.48
CA PHE A 202 19.35 15.17 1.23
C PHE A 202 19.10 14.25 0.02
N PRO A 203 18.51 14.74 -1.08
CA PRO A 203 18.17 13.92 -2.26
C PRO A 203 19.30 13.08 -2.85
N THR A 204 20.56 13.47 -2.66
CA THR A 204 21.74 12.75 -3.17
C THR A 204 22.33 11.75 -2.17
N SER A 205 21.78 11.67 -0.96
CA SER A 205 22.26 10.77 0.09
C SER A 205 21.80 9.35 -0.20
N THR A 206 22.73 8.40 -0.14
CA THR A 206 22.42 6.96 -0.27
C THR A 206 22.24 6.30 1.09
N LYS A 207 22.61 6.98 2.18
CA LYS A 207 22.50 6.46 3.56
C LYS A 207 22.13 7.57 4.53
N CYS A 208 21.38 7.22 5.56
CA CYS A 208 21.14 8.10 6.70
C CYS A 208 21.09 7.31 8.01
N ALA A 209 21.42 7.98 9.11
CA ALA A 209 21.22 7.42 10.44
C ALA A 209 19.76 7.63 10.85
N ALA A 210 19.13 6.61 11.41
CA ALA A 210 17.73 6.64 11.80
C ALA A 210 17.51 5.96 13.16
N PRO A 211 16.54 6.42 13.96
CA PRO A 211 16.15 5.73 15.18
C PRO A 211 15.20 4.57 14.87
N LEU A 212 15.62 3.36 15.20
CA LEU A 212 14.81 2.15 15.16
C LEU A 212 14.11 1.95 16.50
N MET A 213 12.79 1.77 16.44
CA MET A 213 12.00 1.22 17.54
C MET A 213 12.03 -0.29 17.42
N VAL A 214 12.38 -0.99 18.51
CA VAL A 214 12.53 -2.47 18.53
C VAL A 214 11.50 -3.19 19.41
N HIS A 215 10.68 -2.46 20.14
CA HIS A 215 9.59 -3.05 20.93
C HIS A 215 8.50 -2.01 21.16
N GLY A 216 7.28 -2.46 21.48
CA GLY A 216 6.18 -1.58 21.89
C GLY A 216 4.84 -1.98 21.27
N GLN A 217 3.87 -1.06 21.36
CA GLN A 217 2.51 -1.28 20.85
C GLN A 217 2.26 -0.49 19.57
N ILE A 218 1.77 -1.18 18.54
CA ILE A 218 1.62 -0.65 17.17
C ILE A 218 0.15 -0.74 16.74
N ASP A 219 -0.38 0.37 16.23
CA ASP A 219 -1.65 0.43 15.51
C ASP A 219 -1.36 0.28 14.01
N VAL A 220 -1.55 -0.94 13.49
CA VAL A 220 -1.12 -1.33 12.14
C VAL A 220 -1.89 -0.54 11.07
N ALA A 221 -3.16 -0.25 11.32
CA ALA A 221 -4.03 0.54 10.44
C ALA A 221 -3.62 2.01 10.30
N LYS A 222 -2.62 2.48 11.06
CA LYS A 222 -2.13 3.86 11.04
C LYS A 222 -0.66 3.96 10.62
N LEU A 223 -0.06 2.85 10.20
CA LEU A 223 1.29 2.86 9.65
C LEU A 223 1.29 3.60 8.29
N PRO A 224 2.40 4.26 7.94
CA PRO A 224 2.53 4.96 6.66
C PRO A 224 2.65 4.03 5.45
N VAL A 225 2.85 2.73 5.70
CA VAL A 225 3.01 1.65 4.72
C VAL A 225 2.33 0.43 5.34
N ALA A 226 1.59 -0.33 4.54
CA ALA A 226 0.95 -1.56 5.00
C ALA A 226 1.97 -2.55 5.58
N PHE A 227 1.55 -3.28 6.59
CA PHE A 227 2.36 -4.26 7.29
C PHE A 227 1.43 -5.31 7.89
N ASP A 228 1.57 -6.57 7.50
CA ASP A 228 0.87 -7.66 8.18
C ASP A 228 1.77 -8.31 9.25
N PRO A 229 1.42 -8.25 10.54
CA PRO A 229 2.15 -8.94 11.59
C PRO A 229 2.25 -10.46 11.41
N THR A 230 1.32 -11.09 10.68
CA THR A 230 1.29 -12.54 10.47
C THR A 230 2.33 -13.02 9.46
N ASP A 231 2.83 -12.11 8.62
CA ASP A 231 3.86 -12.36 7.61
C ASP A 231 5.30 -12.24 8.14
N VAL A 232 5.47 -11.89 9.41
CA VAL A 232 6.79 -11.76 10.04
C VAL A 232 7.44 -13.15 10.16
N PRO A 233 8.54 -13.45 9.43
CA PRO A 233 9.11 -14.78 9.40
C PRO A 233 9.79 -15.11 10.71
N ALA A 234 9.87 -16.41 11.00
CA ALA A 234 10.59 -16.92 12.16
C ALA A 234 12.06 -16.41 12.17
N GLY A 235 12.52 -15.93 13.33
CA GLY A 235 13.84 -15.31 13.50
C GLY A 235 13.83 -13.78 13.42
N SER A 236 12.70 -13.19 13.06
CA SER A 236 12.45 -11.73 13.15
C SER A 236 12.15 -11.27 14.58
N ASN A 237 12.13 -9.95 14.77
CA ASN A 237 11.80 -9.33 16.03
C ASN A 237 10.31 -9.51 16.38
N THR A 238 10.04 -10.16 17.52
CA THR A 238 8.68 -10.46 18.01
C THR A 238 8.29 -9.64 19.25
N GLN A 239 9.02 -8.57 19.58
CA GLN A 239 8.80 -7.79 20.81
C GLN A 239 7.68 -6.74 20.69
N PHE A 240 6.90 -6.78 19.60
CA PHE A 240 5.79 -5.87 19.38
C PHE A 240 4.45 -6.52 19.71
N VAL A 241 3.54 -5.69 20.21
CA VAL A 241 2.13 -6.04 20.36
C VAL A 241 1.34 -5.22 19.35
N TYR A 242 0.57 -5.92 18.52
CA TYR A 242 -0.20 -5.30 17.44
C TYR A 242 -1.66 -5.19 17.87
N LYS A 243 -2.24 -4.02 17.62
CA LYS A 243 -3.69 -3.88 17.59
C LYS A 243 -4.13 -4.11 16.14
N VAL A 244 -4.84 -5.22 15.96
CA VAL A 244 -5.49 -5.61 14.71
C VAL A 244 -6.94 -5.16 14.79
#